data_AF-A0A226X8N8-F1
#
_entry.id   AF-A0A226X8N8-F1
#
_cell.length_a   1.000
_cell.length_b   1.000
_cell.length_c   1.000
_cell.angle_alpha   90.00
_cell.angle_beta   90.00
_cell.angle_gamma   90.00
#
_symmetry.space_group_name_H-M   'P 1'
#
loop_
_entity.id
_entity.type
_entity.pdbx_description
1 polymer ?
#
loop_
_entity_poly.entity_id
_entity_poly.type
_entity_poly.pdbx_seq_one_letter_code
_entity_poly.pdbx_strand_id
1 'polypeptide(L)'
;MTQDQPFQSILRNRTPILIGVVTVLQVLDWHSTLSAPEGRFETNKLLNWLSQWVSFFCVLSTVKLIFIATLLGGFLYWRKHKGVYELEYTACLSVLALVYGAVVFNNYFS
;
A
#
# COMPACT_ATOMS: atom_id res chain seq x y z
N MET A 1 11.92 32.82 18.33
CA MET A 1 11.65 32.44 16.93
C MET A 1 12.47 31.20 16.62
N THR A 2 11.89 29.98 16.65
CA THR A 2 12.36 28.76 15.94
C THR A 2 11.76 27.49 16.57
N GLN A 3 10.50 27.13 16.29
CA GLN A 3 10.05 25.75 16.57
C GLN A 3 8.93 25.16 15.69
N ASP A 4 8.43 25.88 14.67
CA ASP A 4 7.32 25.39 13.84
C ASP A 4 7.69 25.07 12.37
N GLN A 5 8.98 25.13 12.00
CA GLN A 5 9.40 24.88 10.62
C GLN A 5 9.32 23.43 10.11
N PRO A 6 9.57 22.37 10.91
CA PRO A 6 9.54 21.02 10.34
C PRO A 6 8.12 20.60 9.95
N PHE A 7 7.12 20.94 10.76
CA PHE A 7 5.71 20.62 10.49
C PHE A 7 5.17 21.32 9.24
N GLN A 8 5.52 22.59 9.02
CA GLN A 8 5.11 23.32 7.82
C GLN A 8 5.77 22.75 6.55
N SER A 9 7.02 22.28 6.63
CA SER A 9 7.68 21.60 5.50
C SER A 9 7.05 20.23 5.18
N ILE A 10 6.57 19.50 6.21
CA ILE A 10 5.85 18.23 6.06
C ILE A 10 4.46 18.46 5.44
N LEU A 11 3.76 19.54 5.82
CA LEU A 11 2.48 19.91 5.20
C LEU A 11 2.61 20.34 3.73
N ARG A 12 3.75 20.96 3.37
CA ARG A 12 4.07 21.33 1.99
C ARG A 12 4.50 20.12 1.15
N ASN A 13 5.15 19.12 1.76
CA ASN A 13 5.56 17.90 1.08
C ASN A 13 4.63 16.73 1.47
N ARG A 14 3.56 16.53 0.70
CA ARG A 14 2.51 15.54 1.00
C ARG A 14 2.97 14.08 0.86
N THR A 15 4.08 13.85 0.15
CA THR A 15 4.68 12.55 -0.13
C THR A 15 4.89 11.66 1.13
N PRO A 16 5.59 12.10 2.20
CA PRO A 16 5.73 11.33 3.43
C PRO A 16 4.40 10.97 4.11
N ILE A 17 3.41 11.86 4.07
CA ILE A 17 2.08 11.59 4.64
C ILE A 17 1.39 10.49 3.83
N LEU A 18 1.41 10.58 2.51
CA LEU A 18 0.84 9.57 1.61
C LEU A 18 1.52 8.21 1.75
N ILE A 19 2.85 8.18 1.91
CA ILE A 19 3.58 6.95 2.21
C ILE A 19 3.09 6.34 3.53
N GLY A 20 2.98 7.16 4.59
CA GLY A 20 2.45 6.71 5.88
C GLY A 20 1.04 6.12 5.77
N VAL A 21 0.14 6.81 5.04
CA VAL A 21 -1.22 6.31 4.77
C VAL A 21 -1.19 4.97 4.03
N VAL A 22 -0.41 4.87 2.96
CA VAL A 22 -0.27 3.62 2.19
C VAL A 22 0.27 2.49 3.07
N THR A 23 1.25 2.76 3.94
CA THR A 23 1.77 1.77 4.90
C THR A 23 0.69 1.29 5.87
N VAL A 24 -0.11 2.20 6.43
CA VAL A 24 -1.22 1.82 7.33
C VAL A 24 -2.25 0.97 6.58
N LEU A 25 -2.61 1.36 5.36
CA LEU A 25 -3.53 0.58 4.52
C LEU A 25 -2.98 -0.82 4.23
N GLN A 26 -1.68 -0.95 3.96
CA GLN A 26 -1.05 -2.27 3.74
C GLN A 26 -1.14 -3.17 4.96
N VAL A 27 -0.92 -2.61 6.16
CA VAL A 27 -1.04 -3.37 7.41
C VAL A 27 -2.49 -3.79 7.65
N LEU A 28 -3.45 -2.89 7.44
CA LEU A 28 -4.88 -3.20 7.60
C LEU A 28 -5.34 -4.27 6.61
N ASP A 29 -4.92 -4.17 5.35
CA ASP A 29 -5.23 -5.16 4.32
C ASP A 29 -4.63 -6.52 4.66
N TRP A 30 -3.38 -6.54 5.13
CA TRP A 30 -2.71 -7.78 5.54
C TRP A 30 -3.42 -8.42 6.72
N HIS A 31 -3.80 -7.62 7.72
CA HIS A 31 -4.60 -8.08 8.84
C HIS A 31 -5.93 -8.70 8.37
N SER A 32 -6.67 -8.04 7.48
CA SER A 32 -7.92 -8.57 6.93
C SER A 32 -7.71 -9.91 6.18
N THR A 33 -6.62 -10.05 5.44
CA THR A 33 -6.29 -11.32 4.79
C THR A 33 -5.98 -12.42 5.79
N LEU A 34 -5.28 -12.15 6.89
CA LEU A 34 -4.97 -13.15 7.91
C LEU A 34 -6.18 -13.51 8.79
N SER A 35 -7.09 -12.56 9.00
CA SER A 35 -8.33 -12.78 9.77
C SER A 35 -9.48 -13.32 8.93
N ALA A 36 -9.28 -13.56 7.63
CA ALA A 36 -10.33 -14.04 6.74
C ALA A 36 -10.73 -15.49 7.09
N PRO A 37 -12.03 -15.84 7.03
CA PRO A 37 -12.51 -17.20 7.28
C PRO A 37 -11.87 -18.22 6.32
N GLU A 38 -11.61 -19.42 6.81
CA GLU A 38 -11.19 -20.54 5.99
C GLU A 38 -12.29 -20.87 4.97
N GLY A 39 -12.03 -20.66 3.68
CA GLY A 39 -13.00 -20.84 2.59
C GLY A 39 -13.36 -19.57 1.81
N ARG A 40 -12.73 -18.43 2.09
CA ARG A 40 -12.86 -17.22 1.24
C ARG A 40 -12.25 -17.48 -0.13
N PHE A 41 -13.07 -17.40 -1.19
CA PHE A 41 -12.62 -17.52 -2.57
C PHE A 41 -12.40 -16.14 -3.20
N GLU A 42 -11.28 -15.95 -3.90
CA GLU A 42 -11.05 -14.77 -4.72
C GLU A 42 -11.81 -14.90 -6.05
N THR A 43 -12.25 -13.79 -6.64
CA THR A 43 -12.80 -13.80 -8.00
C THR A 43 -11.72 -14.16 -9.04
N ASN A 44 -10.45 -13.93 -8.70
CA ASN A 44 -9.32 -14.19 -9.58
C ASN A 44 -8.98 -15.69 -9.65
N LYS A 45 -9.23 -16.30 -10.81
CA LYS A 45 -8.98 -17.73 -11.08
C LYS A 45 -7.52 -18.15 -10.90
N LEU A 46 -6.56 -17.26 -11.17
CA LEU A 46 -5.13 -17.55 -11.03
C LEU A 46 -4.73 -17.63 -9.55
N LEU A 47 -5.24 -16.73 -8.71
CA LEU A 47 -5.01 -16.77 -7.26
C LEU A 47 -5.62 -18.02 -6.63
N ASN A 48 -6.85 -18.38 -7.04
CA ASN A 48 -7.47 -19.62 -6.58
C ASN A 48 -6.68 -20.85 -7.01
N TRP A 49 -6.22 -20.92 -8.27
CA TRP A 49 -5.40 -22.04 -8.73
C TRP A 49 -4.08 -22.15 -7.95
N LEU A 50 -3.38 -21.04 -7.71
CA LEU A 50 -2.15 -21.03 -6.89
C LEU A 50 -2.42 -21.44 -5.43
N SER A 51 -3.56 -21.03 -4.86
CA SER A 51 -3.94 -21.34 -3.48
C SER A 51 -4.16 -22.83 -3.23
N GLN A 52 -4.49 -23.61 -4.27
CA GLN A 52 -4.61 -25.07 -4.19
C GLN A 52 -3.27 -25.75 -3.89
N TRP A 53 -2.14 -25.09 -4.16
CA TRP A 53 -0.80 -25.67 -4.00
C TRP A 53 -0.08 -25.21 -2.71
N VAL A 54 -0.27 -23.95 -2.27
CA VAL A 54 0.58 -23.32 -1.22
C VAL A 54 -0.24 -22.64 -0.10
N SER A 55 -1.56 -22.86 -0.04
CA SER A 55 -2.50 -22.14 0.83
C SER A 55 -2.75 -20.67 0.42
N PHE A 56 -4.02 -20.27 0.48
CA PHE A 56 -4.53 -18.97 0.03
C PHE A 56 -3.85 -17.79 0.73
N PHE A 57 -3.61 -17.89 2.04
CA PHE A 57 -2.93 -16.86 2.82
C PHE A 57 -1.49 -16.62 2.36
N CYS A 58 -0.78 -17.68 1.99
CA CYS A 58 0.61 -17.58 1.55
C CYS A 58 0.71 -16.90 0.18
N VAL A 59 -0.18 -17.26 -0.74
CA VAL A 59 -0.23 -16.65 -2.08
C VAL A 59 -0.54 -15.16 -1.98
N LEU A 60 -1.58 -14.77 -1.25
CA LEU A 60 -1.93 -13.36 -1.07
C LEU A 60 -0.85 -12.57 -0.34
N SER A 61 -0.24 -13.15 0.72
CA SER A 61 0.86 -12.49 1.43
C SER A 61 2.07 -12.26 0.52
N THR A 62 2.39 -13.22 -0.35
CA THR A 62 3.49 -13.08 -1.32
C THR A 62 3.23 -11.96 -2.32
N VAL A 63 2.01 -11.89 -2.87
CA VAL A 63 1.61 -10.80 -3.77
C VAL A 63 1.74 -9.45 -3.06
N LYS A 64 1.27 -9.33 -1.82
CA LYS A 64 1.40 -8.11 -1.02
C LYS A 64 2.87 -7.73 -0.78
N LEU A 65 3.75 -8.69 -0.47
CA LEU A 65 5.19 -8.43 -0.34
C LEU A 65 5.81 -7.86 -1.60
N ILE A 66 5.44 -8.38 -2.77
CA ILE A 66 5.91 -7.85 -4.06
C ILE A 66 5.47 -6.39 -4.24
N PHE A 67 4.23 -6.05 -3.86
CA PHE A 67 3.76 -4.68 -3.89
C PHE A 67 4.51 -3.77 -2.91
N ILE A 68 4.77 -4.22 -1.68
CA ILE A 68 5.60 -3.47 -0.70
C ILE A 68 7.00 -3.23 -1.26
N ALA A 69 7.64 -4.26 -1.82
CA ALA A 69 8.98 -4.16 -2.40
C ALA A 69 9.01 -3.17 -3.57
N THR A 70 7.98 -3.19 -4.42
CA THR A 70 7.83 -2.26 -5.55
C THR A 70 7.68 -0.82 -5.07
N LEU A 71 6.88 -0.59 -4.02
CA LEU A 71 6.71 0.74 -3.43
C LEU A 71 7.98 1.24 -2.76
N LEU A 72 8.70 0.36 -2.07
CA LEU A 72 10.01 0.68 -1.51
C LEU A 72 11.00 1.06 -2.61
N GLY A 73 11.02 0.31 -3.72
CA GLY A 73 11.82 0.65 -4.90
C GLY A 73 11.48 2.03 -5.47
N GLY A 74 10.18 2.31 -5.64
CA GLY A 74 9.69 3.63 -6.07
C GLY A 74 10.05 4.75 -5.10
N PHE A 75 9.98 4.50 -3.79
CA PHE A 75 10.38 5.45 -2.75
C PHE A 75 11.88 5.75 -2.78
N LEU A 76 12.72 4.72 -2.89
CA LEU A 76 14.17 4.89 -2.99
C LEU A 76 14.53 5.67 -4.27
N TYR A 77 13.85 5.37 -5.38
CA TYR A 77 14.03 6.08 -6.64
C TYR A 77 13.62 7.56 -6.55
N TRP A 78 12.44 7.85 -5.98
CA TRP A 78 12.00 9.22 -5.71
C TRP A 78 12.98 9.95 -4.79
N ARG A 79 13.42 9.31 -3.70
CA ARG A 79 14.37 9.89 -2.75
C ARG A 79 15.70 10.23 -3.40
N LYS A 80 16.15 9.43 -4.37
CA LYS A 80 17.37 9.69 -5.16
C LYS A 80 17.21 10.87 -6.14
N HIS A 81 16.01 11.10 -6.66
CA HIS A 81 15.70 12.16 -7.64
C HIS A 81 14.79 13.26 -7.05
N LYS A 82 14.97 13.55 -5.76
CA LYS A 82 14.14 14.50 -5.02
C LYS A 82 14.16 15.87 -5.71
N GLY A 83 12.99 16.46 -5.91
CA GLY A 83 12.82 17.74 -6.61
C GLY A 83 12.57 17.66 -8.13
N VAL A 84 12.73 16.49 -8.77
CA VAL A 84 12.46 16.33 -10.22
C VAL A 84 11.08 15.76 -10.49
N TYR A 85 10.66 14.75 -9.71
CA TYR A 85 9.41 13.99 -9.93
C TYR A 85 8.42 14.09 -8.76
N GLU A 86 8.45 15.19 -8.01
CA GLU A 86 7.64 15.35 -6.80
C GLU A 86 6.13 15.27 -7.09
N LEU A 87 5.69 15.88 -8.19
CA LEU A 87 4.26 15.97 -8.53
C LEU A 87 3.74 14.64 -9.06
N GLU A 88 4.47 14.00 -9.96
CA GLU A 88 4.15 12.69 -10.56
C GLU A 88 4.13 11.60 -9.48
N TYR A 89 5.14 11.58 -8.62
CA TYR A 89 5.21 10.58 -7.55
C TYR A 89 4.09 10.79 -6.52
N THR A 90 3.79 12.04 -6.14
CA THR A 90 2.66 12.38 -5.26
C THR A 90 1.31 11.99 -5.88
N ALA A 91 1.12 12.23 -7.18
CA ALA A 91 -0.10 11.86 -7.90
C ALA A 91 -0.28 10.34 -7.93
N CYS A 92 0.76 9.58 -8.27
CA CYS A 92 0.75 8.12 -8.25
C CYS A 92 0.43 7.58 -6.85
N LEU A 93 1.07 8.11 -5.80
CA LEU A 93 0.78 7.71 -4.42
C LEU A 93 -0.65 8.05 -4.00
N SER A 94 -1.21 9.17 -4.49
CA SER A 94 -2.59 9.57 -4.18
C SER A 94 -3.60 8.61 -4.81
N VAL A 95 -3.41 8.26 -6.09
CA VAL A 95 -4.25 7.26 -6.77
C VAL A 95 -4.15 5.92 -6.06
N LEU A 96 -2.93 5.50 -5.71
CA LEU A 96 -2.72 4.26 -4.97
C LEU A 96 -3.45 4.26 -3.62
N ALA A 97 -3.33 5.34 -2.85
CA ALA A 97 -4.02 5.46 -1.55
C ALA A 97 -5.55 5.38 -1.69
N LEU A 98 -6.13 5.99 -2.72
CA LEU A 98 -7.57 5.94 -2.98
C LEU A 98 -8.05 4.54 -3.38
N VAL A 99 -7.41 3.96 -4.40
CA VAL A 99 -7.78 2.63 -4.91
C VAL A 99 -7.60 1.58 -3.82
N TYR A 100 -6.46 1.62 -3.14
CA TYR A 100 -6.15 0.65 -2.10
C TYR A 100 -7.00 0.87 -0.84
N GLY A 101 -7.33 2.11 -0.51
CA GLY A 101 -8.31 2.43 0.54
C GLY A 101 -9.68 1.81 0.27
N ALA A 102 -10.17 1.86 -0.98
CA ALA A 102 -11.42 1.22 -1.36
C ALA A 102 -11.37 -0.31 -1.23
N VAL A 103 -10.24 -0.93 -1.59
CA VAL A 103 -10.02 -2.39 -1.41
C VAL A 103 -10.05 -2.78 0.06
N VAL A 104 -9.31 -2.06 0.92
CA VAL A 104 -9.30 -2.30 2.36
C VAL A 104 -10.69 -2.12 2.94
N PHE A 105 -11.39 -1.04 2.59
CA PHE A 105 -12.75 -0.83 3.03
C PHE A 105 -13.66 -2.01 2.64
N ASN A 106 -13.64 -2.42 1.37
CA ASN A 106 -14.41 -3.58 0.92
C ASN A 106 -14.04 -4.86 1.69
N ASN A 107 -12.77 -5.05 2.03
CA ASN A 107 -12.29 -6.21 2.76
C ASN A 107 -12.71 -6.27 4.23
N TYR A 108 -13.05 -5.14 4.86
CA TYR A 108 -13.55 -5.08 6.24
C TYR A 108 -15.08 -5.04 6.34
N PHE A 109 -15.77 -4.55 5.31
CA PHE A 109 -17.23 -4.40 5.29
C PHE A 109 -17.96 -5.49 4.51
N SER A 110 -17.25 -6.36 3.79
CA SER A 110 -17.77 -7.58 3.15
C SER A 110 -17.61 -8.80 4.05
#